data_AF-B4WQ61-F1
#
_entry.id   AF-B4WQ61-F1
#
_cell.length_a   1.000
_cell.length_b   1.000
_cell.length_c   1.000
_cell.angle_alpha   90.00
_cell.angle_beta   90.00
_cell.angle_gamma   90.00
#
_symmetry.space_group_name_H-M   'P 1'
#
loop_
_entity.id
_entity.type
_entity.pdbx_description
1 polymer ?
#
loop_
_entity_poly.entity_id
_entity_poly.type
_entity_poly.pdbx_seq_one_letter_code
_entity_poly.pdbx_strand_id
1 'polypeptide(L)'
;MQGRIPARTQIQTLIQTAPTEEGSAVGGIEIAGNACSFNDVNDFLLTLKSSPFLVSDSIEITTANLGSQVPGRCPGEAATAESTELVSYTIIGDIKSIPATALLIELNRQQESTGIAARIRALQATGAIE
;
A
#
# COMPACT_ATOMS: atom_id res chain seq x y z
N MET A 1 6.48 0.67 -17.09
CA MET A 1 6.08 1.26 -15.81
C MET A 1 5.51 0.13 -14.98
N GLN A 2 6.26 -0.32 -13.98
CA GLN A 2 5.86 -1.45 -13.13
C GLN A 2 5.12 -0.86 -11.93
N GLY A 3 3.81 -1.14 -11.85
CA GLY A 3 3.01 -0.77 -10.69
C GLY A 3 3.71 -1.27 -9.43
N ARG A 4 3.77 -0.42 -8.39
CA ARG A 4 4.46 -0.74 -7.13
C ARG A 4 3.71 -1.79 -6.30
N ILE A 5 2.51 -2.16 -6.71
CA ILE A 5 1.81 -3.32 -6.17
C ILE A 5 2.33 -4.55 -6.93
N PRO A 6 2.88 -5.57 -6.24
CA PRO A 6 3.28 -6.82 -6.88
C PRO A 6 2.16 -7.36 -7.76
N ALA A 7 2.49 -7.83 -8.96
CA ALA A 7 1.50 -8.21 -9.97
C ALA A 7 0.53 -9.31 -9.52
N ARG A 8 0.88 -10.05 -8.47
CA ARG A 8 0.11 -11.17 -7.89
C ARG A 8 -0.58 -10.82 -6.57
N THR A 9 -0.70 -9.53 -6.26
CA THR A 9 -1.34 -9.00 -5.06
C THR A 9 -2.34 -7.92 -5.43
N GLN A 10 -3.52 -7.95 -4.84
CA GLN A 10 -4.59 -6.99 -5.08
C GLN A 10 -5.10 -6.40 -3.77
N ILE A 11 -5.14 -5.08 -3.71
CA ILE A 11 -5.77 -4.33 -2.63
C ILE A 11 -7.28 -4.29 -2.87
N GLN A 12 -8.06 -4.67 -1.87
CA GLN A 12 -9.53 -4.53 -1.87
C GLN A 12 -9.95 -3.29 -1.09
N THR A 13 -9.33 -3.08 0.07
CA THR A 13 -9.69 -2.01 0.98
C THR A 13 -8.42 -1.35 1.53
N LEU A 14 -8.45 -0.02 1.62
CA LEU A 14 -7.44 0.81 2.28
C LEU A 14 -8.17 1.77 3.23
N ILE A 15 -7.88 1.65 4.53
CA ILE A 15 -8.42 2.53 5.57
C ILE A 15 -7.26 3.29 6.18
N GLN A 16 -7.43 4.60 6.37
CA GLN A 16 -6.52 5.42 7.16
C GLN A 16 -7.09 5.56 8.57
N THR A 17 -6.30 5.24 9.58
CA THR A 17 -6.67 5.41 10.99
C THR A 17 -6.22 6.77 11.49
N ALA A 18 -7.00 7.37 12.39
CA ALA A 18 -6.66 8.64 13.01
C ALA A 18 -5.45 8.48 13.95
N PRO A 19 -4.71 9.57 14.25
CA PRO A 19 -3.70 9.57 15.28
C PRO A 19 -4.29 9.15 16.63
N THR A 20 -3.57 8.33 17.39
CA THR A 20 -3.96 7.90 18.74
C THR A 20 -2.85 8.24 19.73
N GLU A 21 -3.22 8.57 20.97
CA GLU A 21 -2.24 8.98 22.00
C GLU A 21 -1.30 7.84 22.44
N GLU A 22 -1.71 6.58 22.21
CA GLU A 22 -0.91 5.38 22.49
C GLU A 22 -0.23 4.80 21.22
N GLY A 23 -0.33 5.49 20.07
CA GLY A 23 0.16 5.02 18.77
C GLY A 23 0.77 6.12 17.90
N SER A 24 0.71 5.93 16.58
CA SER A 24 1.36 6.83 15.61
C SER A 24 0.82 8.26 15.66
N ALA A 25 1.75 9.22 15.79
CA ALA A 25 1.47 10.66 15.88
C ALA A 25 0.73 11.24 14.65
N VAL A 26 0.74 10.55 13.51
CA VAL A 26 0.10 10.96 12.25
C VAL A 26 -1.05 10.01 11.86
N GLY A 27 -1.28 8.97 12.67
CA GLY A 27 -2.18 7.87 12.34
C GLY A 27 -1.49 6.76 11.54
N GLY A 28 -2.30 5.79 11.11
CA GLY A 28 -1.84 4.59 10.44
C GLY A 28 -2.68 4.23 9.23
N ILE A 29 -2.40 3.06 8.68
CA ILE A 29 -3.11 2.45 7.57
C ILE A 29 -3.45 1.00 7.89
N GLU A 30 -4.58 0.57 7.35
CA GLU A 30 -4.98 -0.83 7.27
C GLU A 30 -5.28 -1.16 5.80
N ILE A 31 -4.57 -2.15 5.27
CA ILE A 31 -4.69 -2.64 3.90
C ILE A 31 -5.22 -4.06 3.96
N ALA A 32 -6.39 -4.30 3.38
CA ALA A 32 -6.93 -5.63 3.18
C ALA A 32 -6.99 -5.99 1.70
N GLY A 33 -6.73 -7.25 1.37
CA GLY A 33 -6.58 -7.67 -0.02
C GLY A 33 -6.51 -9.17 -0.20
N ASN A 34 -6.29 -9.57 -1.45
CA ASN A 34 -6.05 -10.95 -1.85
C ASN A 34 -4.69 -11.06 -2.55
N ALA A 35 -3.98 -12.16 -2.33
CA ALA A 35 -2.75 -12.50 -3.02
C ALA A 35 -2.78 -13.94 -3.53
N CYS A 36 -1.97 -14.24 -4.52
CA CYS A 36 -1.88 -15.56 -5.12
C CYS A 36 -1.15 -16.61 -4.26
N SER A 37 -0.37 -16.17 -3.28
CA SER A 37 0.32 -17.05 -2.34
C SER A 37 0.76 -16.26 -1.10
N PHE A 38 1.13 -16.97 -0.03
CA PHE A 38 1.74 -16.35 1.15
C PHE A 38 3.06 -15.65 0.84
N ASN A 39 3.81 -16.12 -0.17
CA ASN A 39 5.03 -15.45 -0.62
C ASN A 39 4.71 -14.09 -1.27
N ASP A 40 3.64 -14.02 -2.07
CA ASP A 40 3.20 -12.76 -2.67
C ASP A 40 2.72 -11.74 -1.61
N VAL A 41 2.15 -12.22 -0.48
CA VAL A 41 1.85 -11.37 0.70
C VAL A 41 3.15 -10.85 1.35
N ASN A 42 4.15 -11.72 1.54
CA ASN A 42 5.43 -11.33 2.12
C ASN A 42 6.19 -10.33 1.25
N ASP A 43 6.23 -10.53 -0.06
CA ASP A 43 6.85 -9.60 -1.01
C ASP A 43 6.16 -8.24 -0.98
N PHE A 44 4.82 -8.23 -0.85
CA PHE A 44 4.06 -6.99 -0.66
C PHE A 44 4.40 -6.31 0.67
N LEU A 45 4.49 -7.06 1.77
CA LEU A 45 4.91 -6.54 3.08
C LEU A 45 6.30 -5.89 2.99
N LEU A 46 7.27 -6.55 2.35
CA LEU A 46 8.62 -6.00 2.16
C LEU A 46 8.61 -4.72 1.31
N THR A 47 7.76 -4.68 0.29
CA THR A 47 7.55 -3.48 -0.52
C THR A 47 7.03 -2.32 0.35
N LEU A 48 6.05 -2.58 1.22
CA LEU A 48 5.52 -1.59 2.16
C LEU A 48 6.58 -1.13 3.17
N LYS A 49 7.39 -2.05 3.70
CA LYS A 49 8.52 -1.72 4.60
C LYS A 49 9.58 -0.84 3.94
N SER A 50 9.76 -0.97 2.62
CA SER A 50 10.67 -0.10 1.85
C SER A 50 10.09 1.28 1.51
N SER A 51 8.80 1.51 1.82
CA SER A 51 8.13 2.77 1.52
C SER A 51 8.74 3.92 2.32
N PRO A 52 9.02 5.07 1.68
CA PRO A 52 9.51 6.25 2.39
C PRO A 52 8.40 6.94 3.22
N PHE A 53 7.14 6.59 2.99
CA PHE A 53 5.97 7.19 3.62
C PHE A 53 5.47 6.44 4.86
N LEU A 54 5.98 5.24 5.11
CA LEU A 54 5.54 4.37 6.19
C LEU A 54 6.69 4.11 7.17
N VAL A 55 6.37 3.83 8.43
CA VAL A 55 7.36 3.46 9.43
C VAL A 55 7.63 1.96 9.32
N SER A 56 8.78 1.59 8.76
CA SER A 56 9.10 0.20 8.39
C SER A 56 8.92 -0.82 9.52
N ASP A 57 9.25 -0.44 10.76
CA ASP A 57 9.18 -1.33 11.93
C ASP A 57 7.74 -1.56 12.42
N SER A 58 6.81 -0.66 12.08
CA SER A 58 5.38 -0.79 12.43
C SER A 58 4.59 -1.67 11.47
N ILE A 59 5.16 -2.03 10.31
CA ILE A 59 4.40 -2.75 9.27
C ILE A 59 4.36 -4.23 9.60
N GLU A 60 3.15 -4.75 9.77
CA GLU A 60 2.92 -6.15 10.14
C GLU A 60 1.68 -6.76 9.47
N ILE A 61 1.72 -8.08 9.26
CA ILE A 61 0.59 -8.86 8.79
C ILE A 61 -0.24 -9.24 10.01
N THR A 62 -1.47 -8.77 10.10
CA THR A 62 -2.39 -9.14 11.20
C THR A 62 -3.16 -10.41 10.87
N THR A 63 -3.51 -10.62 9.60
CA THR A 63 -4.16 -11.85 9.13
C THR A 63 -3.64 -12.28 7.77
N ALA A 64 -3.53 -13.60 7.58
CA ALA A 64 -3.28 -14.22 6.28
C ALA A 64 -3.89 -15.61 6.27
N ASN A 65 -4.93 -15.83 5.47
CA ASN A 65 -5.67 -17.09 5.41
C ASN A 65 -5.87 -17.54 3.97
N LEU A 66 -5.66 -18.83 3.72
CA LEU A 66 -5.98 -19.44 2.43
C LEU A 66 -7.49 -19.60 2.31
N GLY A 67 -8.07 -18.98 1.29
CA GLY A 67 -9.49 -19.03 0.99
C GLY A 67 -9.88 -20.26 0.16
N SER A 68 -11.16 -20.35 -0.16
CA SER A 68 -11.66 -21.36 -1.09
C SER A 68 -11.22 -21.08 -2.53
N GLN A 69 -11.19 -22.13 -3.33
CA GLN A 69 -10.96 -22.07 -4.77
C GLN A 69 -11.97 -21.14 -5.47
N VAL A 70 -11.46 -20.15 -6.21
CA VAL A 70 -12.24 -19.20 -7.00
C VAL A 70 -11.95 -19.36 -8.49
N PRO A 71 -12.90 -19.04 -9.40
CA PRO A 71 -12.66 -19.06 -10.83
C PRO A 71 -11.57 -18.05 -11.24
N GLY A 72 -10.71 -18.46 -12.15
CA GLY A 72 -9.63 -17.62 -12.68
C GLY A 72 -8.25 -18.14 -12.35
N ARG A 73 -7.24 -17.35 -12.71
CA ARG A 73 -5.83 -17.71 -12.55
C ARG A 73 -5.01 -16.54 -12.07
N CYS A 74 -3.92 -16.84 -11.40
CA CYS A 74 -2.96 -15.83 -11.05
C CYS A 74 -2.08 -15.43 -12.24
N PRO A 75 -1.60 -14.18 -12.30
CA PRO A 75 -0.65 -13.77 -13.33
C PRO A 75 0.61 -14.66 -13.32
N GLY A 76 0.98 -15.18 -14.48
CA GLY A 76 2.11 -16.09 -14.65
C GLY A 76 1.80 -17.58 -14.51
N GLU A 77 0.57 -17.96 -14.13
CA GLU A 77 0.13 -19.37 -14.15
C GLU A 77 -0.21 -19.87 -15.56
N ALA A 78 -0.08 -21.19 -15.74
CA ALA A 78 -0.43 -21.87 -16.97
C ALA A 78 -1.90 -21.63 -17.35
N ALA A 79 -2.17 -21.49 -18.65
CA ALA A 79 -3.51 -21.20 -19.17
C ALA A 79 -4.54 -22.31 -18.90
N THR A 80 -4.10 -23.48 -18.42
CA THR A 80 -4.95 -24.62 -18.05
C THR A 80 -5.51 -24.55 -16.64
N ALA A 81 -5.07 -23.59 -15.81
CA ALA A 81 -5.66 -23.37 -14.49
C ALA A 81 -6.98 -22.58 -14.64
N GLU A 82 -8.12 -23.26 -14.43
CA GLU A 82 -9.44 -22.64 -14.49
C GLU A 82 -9.88 -22.00 -13.17
N SER A 83 -9.10 -22.25 -12.11
CA SER A 83 -9.42 -21.84 -10.75
C SER A 83 -8.16 -21.79 -9.89
N THR A 84 -8.15 -20.91 -8.90
CA THR A 84 -7.02 -20.70 -8.00
C THR A 84 -7.50 -20.45 -6.57
N GLU A 85 -6.67 -20.76 -5.57
CA GLU A 85 -6.93 -20.41 -4.18
C GLU A 85 -6.19 -19.11 -3.86
N LEU A 86 -6.90 -18.15 -3.27
CA LEU A 86 -6.32 -16.86 -2.93
C LEU A 86 -6.06 -16.79 -1.42
N VAL A 87 -4.98 -16.11 -1.06
CA VAL A 87 -4.68 -15.76 0.33
C VAL A 87 -5.31 -14.40 0.62
N SER A 88 -6.33 -14.37 1.46
CA SER A 88 -6.88 -13.14 2.02
C SER A 88 -5.96 -12.63 3.11
N TYR A 89 -5.56 -11.36 3.04
CA TYR A 89 -4.64 -10.76 4.00
C TYR A 89 -5.12 -9.42 4.53
N THR A 90 -4.64 -9.08 5.72
CA THR A 90 -4.69 -7.74 6.29
C THR A 90 -3.30 -7.34 6.78
N ILE A 91 -2.85 -6.15 6.38
CA ILE A 91 -1.59 -5.54 6.80
C ILE A 91 -1.91 -4.21 7.46
N ILE A 92 -1.31 -3.95 8.62
CA ILE A 92 -1.37 -2.64 9.27
C ILE A 92 -0.01 -1.97 9.27
N GLY A 93 0.01 -0.67 9.50
CA GLY A 93 1.25 0.08 9.64
C GLY A 93 1.04 1.56 9.92
N ASP A 94 2.08 2.21 10.41
CA ASP A 94 2.05 3.62 10.77
C ASP A 94 2.56 4.51 9.64
N ILE A 95 1.92 5.68 9.49
CA ILE A 95 2.35 6.71 8.56
C ILE A 95 3.53 7.47 9.17
N LYS A 96 4.59 7.66 8.38
CA LYS A 96 5.76 8.40 8.82
C LYS A 96 5.42 9.89 8.95
N SER A 97 5.84 10.49 10.07
CA SER A 97 5.79 11.94 10.24
C SER A 97 6.90 12.61 9.44
N ILE A 98 6.55 13.14 8.28
CA ILE A 98 7.47 13.84 7.38
C ILE A 98 6.98 15.29 7.23
N PRO A 99 7.86 16.30 7.34
CA PRO A 99 7.48 17.69 7.05
C PRO A 99 6.90 17.83 5.65
N ALA A 100 5.89 18.70 5.49
CA ALA A 100 5.17 18.87 4.21
C ALA A 100 6.10 19.20 3.02
N THR A 101 7.17 19.97 3.26
CA THR A 101 8.18 20.29 2.23
C THR A 101 8.94 19.05 1.76
N ALA A 102 9.35 18.19 2.69
CA ALA A 102 10.01 16.93 2.38
C ALA A 102 9.04 15.91 1.76
N LEU A 103 7.76 15.92 2.15
CA LEU A 103 6.71 15.12 1.53
C LEU A 103 6.53 15.48 0.05
N LEU A 104 6.48 16.76 -0.30
CA LEU A 104 6.37 17.22 -1.69
C LEU A 104 7.58 16.81 -2.53
N ILE A 105 8.79 16.91 -1.98
CA ILE A 105 10.01 16.43 -2.65
C ILE A 105 9.89 14.94 -2.94
N GLU A 106 9.45 14.16 -1.95
CA GLU A 106 9.31 12.72 -2.08
C GLU A 106 8.20 12.34 -3.09
N LEU A 107 7.06 13.02 -3.07
CA LEU A 107 5.98 12.83 -4.07
C LEU A 107 6.44 13.17 -5.48
N ASN A 108 7.27 14.20 -5.68
CA ASN A 108 7.85 14.51 -6.99
C ASN A 108 8.85 13.44 -7.47
N ARG A 109 9.57 12.83 -6.53
CA ARG A 109 10.51 11.73 -6.82
C ARG A 109 9.76 10.48 -7.28
N GLN A 110 8.58 10.24 -6.73
CA GLN A 110 7.68 9.20 -7.23
C GLN A 110 7.09 9.64 -8.58
N GLN A 111 7.59 9.07 -9.67
CA GLN A 111 7.21 9.44 -11.05
C GLN A 111 5.67 9.45 -11.28
N GLU A 112 4.94 8.58 -10.58
CA GLU A 112 3.47 8.44 -10.65
C GLU A 112 2.70 9.49 -9.82
N SER A 113 3.38 10.27 -8.97
CA SER A 113 2.78 11.30 -8.11
C SER A 113 3.16 12.74 -8.52
N THR A 114 3.85 12.90 -9.65
CA THR A 114 4.18 14.21 -10.23
C THR A 114 2.95 15.11 -10.43
N GLY A 115 1.82 14.53 -10.86
CA GLY A 115 0.55 15.25 -11.01
C GLY A 115 -0.08 15.68 -9.68
N ILE A 116 0.05 14.87 -8.62
CA ILE A 116 -0.47 15.20 -7.28
C ILE A 116 0.38 16.31 -6.67
N ALA A 117 1.70 16.18 -6.70
CA ALA A 117 2.61 17.21 -6.21
C ALA A 117 2.47 18.54 -6.96
N ALA A 118 2.18 18.51 -8.27
CA ALA A 118 1.86 19.70 -9.05
C ALA A 118 0.54 20.35 -8.60
N ARG A 119 -0.51 19.56 -8.33
CA ARG A 119 -1.79 20.07 -7.82
C ARG A 119 -1.67 20.67 -6.43
N ILE A 120 -0.93 20.03 -5.52
CA ILE A 120 -0.69 20.59 -4.18
C ILE A 120 0.03 21.93 -4.28
N ARG A 121 1.08 22.02 -5.12
CA ARG A 121 1.78 23.30 -5.35
C ARG A 121 0.89 24.38 -5.97
N ALA A 122 0.00 24.01 -6.89
CA ALA A 122 -0.97 24.95 -7.46
C ALA A 122 -1.94 25.47 -6.38
N LEU A 123 -2.44 24.60 -5.50
CA LEU A 123 -3.30 24.98 -4.39
C LEU A 123 -2.58 25.91 -3.39
N GLN A 124 -1.31 25.65 -3.08
CA GLN A 124 -0.46 26.54 -2.28
C GLN A 124 -0.26 27.90 -2.94
N ALA A 125 0.04 27.93 -4.25
CA ALA A 125 0.23 29.17 -4.99
C ALA A 125 -1.05 30.02 -5.07
N THR A 126 -2.23 29.39 -5.05
CA THR A 126 -3.52 30.08 -4.97
C THR A 126 -3.94 30.46 -3.55
N GLY A 127 -3.16 30.09 -2.53
CA GLY A 127 -3.47 30.34 -1.11
C GLY A 127 -4.63 29.50 -0.55
N ALA A 128 -4.99 28.39 -1.20
CA ALA A 128 -6.07 27.51 -0.74
C ALA A 128 -5.64 26.61 0.43
N ILE A 129 -4.33 26.37 0.56
CA ILE A 129 -3.66 25.61 1.61
C ILE A 129 -2.28 26.23 1.85
N GLU A 130 -1.78 26.20 3.09
CA GLU A 130 -0.45 26.70 3.48
C GLU A 130 0.54 25.55 3.70
#